data_AF-A0A932HJ52-F1
#
_entry.id   AF-A0A932HJ52-F1
#
_cell.length_a   1.000
_cell.length_b   1.000
_cell.length_c   1.000
_cell.angle_alpha   90.00
_cell.angle_beta   90.00
_cell.angle_gamma   90.00
#
_symmetry.space_group_name_H-M   'P 1'
#
loop_
_entity.id
_entity.type
_entity.pdbx_description
1 polymer ?
#
loop_
_entity_poly.entity_id
_entity_poly.type
_entity_poly.pdbx_seq_one_letter_code
_entity_poly.pdbx_strand_id
1 'polypeptide(L)'
;HAQRIAIGQMVQAALEAKKGREGEEILTGLKRVSIEHRLNRTVGDKMLLNATFLVDRGREREFDDLIEQLDLRYGERIRFTYVGPIAPYNFVKITLHPEE
;
A
#
# COMPACT_ATOMS: atom_id res chain seq x y z
N HIS A 1 32.98 4.15 -19.07
CA HIS A 1 32.43 3.87 -17.72
C HIS A 1 31.25 4.77 -17.36
N ALA A 2 31.32 6.09 -17.52
CA ALA A 2 30.22 7.02 -17.22
C ALA A 2 28.89 6.70 -17.96
N GLN A 3 28.95 6.32 -19.24
CA GLN A 3 27.76 6.00 -20.04
C GLN A 3 26.96 4.80 -19.51
N ARG A 4 27.63 3.77 -18.96
CA ARG A 4 26.95 2.61 -18.34
C ARG A 4 26.27 2.98 -17.03
N ILE A 5 26.88 3.87 -16.25
CA ILE A 5 26.29 4.39 -15.00
C ILE A 5 25.04 5.21 -15.31
N ALA A 6 25.10 6.09 -16.31
CA ALA A 6 23.97 6.91 -16.72
C ALA A 6 22.77 6.05 -17.18
N ILE A 7 23.02 5.01 -17.99
CA ILE A 7 21.97 4.07 -18.42
C ILE A 7 21.37 3.35 -17.20
N GLY A 8 22.20 2.89 -16.25
CA GLY A 8 21.72 2.27 -15.02
C GLY A 8 20.80 3.18 -14.21
N GLN A 9 21.16 4.46 -14.07
CA GLN A 9 20.34 5.46 -13.38
C GLN A 9 19.00 5.70 -14.09
N MET A 10 18.99 5.75 -15.43
CA MET A 10 17.75 5.89 -16.21
C MET A 10 16.82 4.70 -16.02
N VAL A 11 17.36 3.47 -16.02
CA VAL A 11 16.57 2.25 -15.79
C VAL A 11 15.99 2.24 -14.37
N GLN A 12 16.79 2.60 -13.38
CA GLN A 12 16.33 2.71 -12.00
C GLN A 12 15.20 3.74 -11.86
N ALA A 13 15.36 4.93 -12.42
CA ALA A 13 14.33 5.97 -12.38
C ALA A 13 13.03 5.52 -13.08
N ALA A 14 13.14 4.86 -14.23
CA ALA A 14 11.97 4.33 -14.95
C ALA A 14 11.26 3.22 -14.15
N LEU A 15 12.01 2.38 -13.46
CA LEU A 15 11.48 1.32 -12.59
C LEU A 15 10.76 1.91 -11.38
N GLU A 16 11.35 2.89 -10.70
CA GLU A 16 10.72 3.57 -9.57
C GLU A 16 9.45 4.31 -9.98
N ALA A 17 9.46 5.00 -11.13
CA ALA A 17 8.28 5.66 -11.67
C ALA A 17 7.16 4.65 -11.99
N LYS A 18 7.51 3.46 -12.51
CA LYS A 18 6.53 2.40 -12.76
C LYS A 18 5.93 1.86 -11.47
N LYS A 19 6.76 1.56 -10.46
CA LYS A 19 6.30 1.11 -9.13
C LYS A 19 5.36 2.13 -8.49
N GLY A 20 5.72 3.42 -8.54
CA GLY A 20 4.89 4.49 -8.00
C GLY A 20 3.52 4.60 -8.66
N ARG A 21 3.46 4.48 -10.00
CA ARG A 21 2.17 4.47 -10.73
C ARG A 21 1.29 3.29 -10.35
N GLU A 22 1.83 2.07 -10.42
CA GLU A 22 1.06 0.85 -10.10
C GLU A 22 0.64 0.84 -8.61
N GLY A 23 1.51 1.32 -7.71
CA GLY A 23 1.19 1.48 -6.28
C GLY A 23 0.07 2.49 -6.02
N GLU A 24 0.06 3.64 -6.70
CA GLU A 24 -1.00 4.65 -6.55
C GLU A 24 -2.34 4.16 -7.11
N GLU A 25 -2.34 3.39 -8.21
CA GLU A 25 -3.55 2.78 -8.76
C GLU A 25 -4.20 1.82 -7.76
N ILE A 26 -3.41 0.93 -7.16
CA ILE A 26 -3.87 -0.01 -6.12
C ILE A 26 -4.40 0.77 -4.91
N LEU A 27 -3.63 1.75 -4.43
CA LEU A 27 -4.01 2.59 -3.30
C LEU A 27 -5.32 3.34 -3.54
N THR A 28 -5.50 3.89 -4.74
CA THR A 28 -6.71 4.63 -5.12
C THR A 28 -7.94 3.74 -5.13
N GLY A 29 -7.82 2.48 -5.56
CA GLY A 29 -8.90 1.49 -5.48
C GLY A 29 -9.37 1.26 -4.04
N LEU A 30 -8.42 1.00 -3.14
CA LEU A 30 -8.70 0.68 -1.74
C LEU A 30 -9.14 1.89 -0.90
N LYS A 31 -8.67 3.11 -1.24
CA LYS A 31 -9.06 4.36 -0.57
C LYS A 31 -10.57 4.60 -0.58
N ARG A 32 -11.29 4.13 -1.60
CA ARG A 32 -12.75 4.39 -1.77
C ARG A 32 -13.61 3.63 -0.77
N VAL A 33 -13.07 2.57 -0.19
CA VAL A 33 -13.76 1.67 0.74
C VAL A 33 -13.22 1.73 2.17
N SER A 34 -12.10 2.43 2.37
CA SER A 34 -11.52 2.70 3.69
C SER A 34 -12.01 4.03 4.29
N ILE A 35 -12.15 4.08 5.60
CA ILE A 35 -12.35 5.32 6.38
C ILE A 35 -11.05 6.12 6.40
N GLU A 36 -9.94 5.44 6.67
CA GLU A 36 -8.62 6.05 6.78
C GLU A 36 -7.55 5.10 6.26
N HIS A 37 -6.40 5.64 5.85
CA HIS A 37 -5.25 4.84 5.48
C HIS A 37 -3.95 5.48 5.96
N ARG A 38 -2.91 4.66 6.06
CA ARG A 38 -1.54 5.07 6.37
C ARG A 38 -0.62 4.43 5.36
N LEU A 39 0.21 5.24 4.71
CA LEU A 39 1.32 4.74 3.90
C LEU A 39 2.53 4.54 4.82
N ASN A 40 3.10 3.34 4.76
CA ASN A 40 4.30 2.96 5.46
C ASN A 40 5.46 2.90 4.47
N ARG A 41 6.69 2.94 4.98
CA ARG A 41 7.88 2.75 4.15
C ARG A 41 7.84 1.35 3.53
N THR A 42 8.05 1.28 2.22
CA THR A 42 8.23 -0.01 1.53
C THR A 42 9.54 -0.68 1.97
N VAL A 43 9.51 -2.01 2.06
CA VAL A 43 10.65 -2.80 2.52
C VAL A 43 11.22 -3.58 1.34
N GLY A 44 12.48 -3.31 1.02
CA GLY A 44 13.20 -3.91 -0.10
C GLY A 44 12.71 -3.40 -1.47
N ASP A 45 13.45 -3.76 -2.52
CA ASP A 45 13.26 -3.17 -3.84
C ASP A 45 12.02 -3.70 -4.58
N LYS A 46 11.46 -4.83 -4.15
CA LYS A 46 10.35 -5.50 -4.83
C LYS A 46 8.97 -5.00 -4.38
N MET A 47 8.89 -4.28 -3.27
CA MET A 47 7.63 -3.87 -2.68
C MET A 47 7.12 -2.58 -3.35
N LEU A 48 5.92 -2.64 -3.91
CA LEU A 48 5.28 -1.50 -4.57
C LEU A 48 4.51 -0.62 -3.57
N LEU A 49 3.87 -1.23 -2.58
CA LEU A 49 3.03 -0.57 -1.60
C LEU A 49 3.16 -1.25 -0.24
N ASN A 50 3.24 -0.46 0.82
CA ASN A 50 3.07 -0.90 2.20
C ASN A 50 2.07 0.06 2.84
N ALA A 51 0.87 -0.42 3.16
CA ALA A 51 -0.19 0.43 3.66
C ALA A 51 -1.07 -0.29 4.67
N THR A 52 -1.61 0.47 5.61
CA THR A 52 -2.63 0.03 6.55
C THR A 52 -3.93 0.77 6.25
N PHE A 53 -5.06 0.08 6.33
CA PHE A 53 -6.39 0.65 6.09
C PHE A 53 -7.27 0.47 7.32
N LEU A 54 -8.00 1.52 7.68
CA LEU A 54 -9.11 1.47 8.62
C LEU A 54 -10.39 1.34 7.80
N VAL A 55 -11.13 0.26 8.01
CA VAL A 55 -12.32 -0.07 7.23
C VAL A 55 -13.52 -0.10 8.16
N ASP A 56 -14.66 0.41 7.69
CA ASP A 56 -15.91 0.24 8.41
C ASP A 56 -16.28 -1.25 8.48
N ARG A 57 -16.70 -1.75 9.64
CA ARG A 57 -16.99 -3.18 9.82
C ARG A 57 -18.10 -3.69 8.89
N GLY A 58 -19.06 -2.84 8.51
CA GLY A 58 -20.10 -3.18 7.53
C GLY A 58 -19.58 -3.30 6.10
N ARG A 59 -18.38 -2.79 5.81
CA ARG A 59 -17.73 -2.78 4.49
C ARG A 59 -16.53 -3.72 4.39
N GLU A 60 -16.28 -4.54 5.41
CA GLU A 60 -15.16 -5.50 5.44
C GLU A 60 -15.15 -6.39 4.19
N ARG A 61 -16.30 -6.99 3.85
CA ARG A 61 -16.43 -7.83 2.64
C ARG A 61 -16.18 -7.08 1.34
N GLU A 62 -16.66 -5.83 1.25
CA GLU A 62 -16.41 -4.98 0.07
C GLU A 62 -14.91 -4.71 -0.11
N PHE A 63 -14.19 -4.55 1.00
CA PHE A 63 -12.74 -4.38 0.98
C PHE A 63 -12.03 -5.67 0.55
N ASP A 64 -12.44 -6.82 1.10
CA ASP A 64 -11.88 -8.13 0.74
C ASP A 64 -12.10 -8.44 -0.75
N ASP A 65 -13.32 -8.22 -1.26
CA ASP A 65 -13.67 -8.42 -2.68
C ASP A 65 -12.81 -7.54 -3.60
N LEU A 66 -12.49 -6.31 -3.18
CA LEU A 66 -11.61 -5.43 -3.95
C LEU A 66 -10.15 -5.91 -3.95
N ILE A 67 -9.66 -6.46 -2.84
CA ILE A 67 -8.34 -7.08 -2.79
C ILE A 67 -8.28 -8.28 -3.76
N GLU A 68 -9.31 -9.13 -3.76
CA GLU A 68 -9.39 -10.27 -4.68
C GLU A 68 -9.45 -9.82 -6.15
N GLN A 69 -10.26 -8.79 -6.47
CA GLN A 69 -10.31 -8.23 -7.82
C GLN A 69 -8.96 -7.65 -8.28
N LEU A 70 -8.22 -7.01 -7.38
CA LEU A 70 -6.88 -6.50 -7.67
C LEU A 70 -5.90 -7.66 -7.87
N ASP A 71 -5.93 -8.68 -7.03
CA ASP A 71 -5.09 -9.87 -7.17
C ASP A 71 -5.33 -10.58 -8.51
N LEU A 72 -6.60 -10.79 -8.90
CA LEU A 72 -6.98 -11.33 -10.21
C LEU A 72 -6.52 -10.43 -11.37
N ARG A 73 -6.66 -9.11 -11.25
CA ARG A 73 -6.30 -8.15 -12.30
C ARG A 73 -4.80 -8.13 -12.58
N TYR A 74 -3.97 -8.17 -11.53
CA TYR A 74 -2.52 -8.14 -11.69
C TYR A 74 -1.92 -9.56 -11.85
N GLY A 75 -2.65 -10.60 -11.46
CA GLY A 75 -2.27 -11.99 -11.60
C GLY A 75 -0.88 -12.26 -11.01
N GLU A 76 -0.06 -13.02 -11.74
CA GLU A 76 1.28 -13.40 -11.28
C GLU A 76 2.29 -12.24 -11.21
N ARG A 77 1.94 -11.04 -11.71
CA ARG A 77 2.86 -9.89 -11.75
C ARG A 77 3.05 -9.22 -10.39
N ILE A 78 2.02 -9.22 -9.55
CA ILE A 78 2.04 -8.59 -8.23
C ILE A 78 1.43 -9.57 -7.25
N ARG A 79 2.16 -9.85 -6.18
CA ARG A 79 1.65 -10.66 -5.07
C ARG A 79 1.09 -9.74 -4.01
N PHE A 80 -0.21 -9.87 -3.71
CA PHE A 80 -0.83 -9.20 -2.59
C PHE A 80 -0.61 -10.00 -1.31
N THR A 81 -0.19 -9.33 -0.24
CA THR A 81 -0.14 -9.91 1.10
C THR A 81 -1.05 -9.07 1.98
N TYR A 82 -2.18 -9.66 2.34
CA TYR A 82 -3.24 -9.02 3.09
C TYR A 82 -3.43 -9.75 4.42
N VAL A 83 -3.47 -8.99 5.51
CA VAL A 83 -3.58 -9.51 6.87
C VAL A 83 -4.61 -8.67 7.63
N GLY A 84 -5.67 -9.32 8.12
CA GLY A 84 -6.75 -8.67 8.85
C GLY A 84 -7.91 -9.62 9.16
N PRO A 85 -8.91 -9.16 9.93
CA PRO A 85 -8.93 -7.91 10.69
C PRO A 85 -8.01 -7.96 11.93
N ILE A 86 -7.27 -6.87 12.18
CA ILE A 86 -6.41 -6.72 13.37
C ILE A 86 -6.85 -5.50 14.19
N ALA A 87 -6.51 -5.47 15.48
CA ALA A 87 -6.82 -4.32 16.33
C ALA A 87 -6.26 -3.01 15.72
N PRO A 88 -6.99 -1.88 15.81
CA PRO A 88 -6.71 -0.67 15.04
C PRO A 88 -5.55 0.17 15.62
N TYR A 89 -4.46 -0.46 16.07
CA TYR A 89 -3.32 0.20 16.71
C TYR A 89 -2.70 1.31 15.85
N ASN A 90 -2.75 1.18 14.51
CA ASN A 90 -2.25 2.19 13.58
C ASN A 90 -3.11 3.46 13.48
N PHE A 91 -4.31 3.46 14.07
CA PHE A 91 -5.30 4.54 13.97
C PHE A 91 -5.73 5.11 15.33
N VAL A 92 -5.26 4.54 16.44
CA VAL A 92 -5.57 5.04 17.79
C VAL A 92 -4.36 5.79 18.35
N LYS A 93 -4.55 7.08 18.65
CA LYS A 93 -3.58 7.87 19.42
C LYS A 93 -4.19 8.18 20.79
N ILE A 94 -3.70 7.52 21.84
CA ILE A 94 -4.09 7.82 23.21
C ILE A 94 -3.21 8.97 23.71
N THR A 95 -3.82 10.12 23.95
CA THR A 95 -3.16 11.22 24.65
C THR A 95 -3.49 11.11 26.12
N LEU A 96 -2.48 10.92 26.97
CA LEU A 96 -2.63 10.99 28.42
C LEU A 96 -2.58 12.46 28.82
N HIS A 97 -3.64 12.95 29.45
CA HIS A 97 -3.62 14.23 30.15
C HIS A 97 -3.33 13.95 31.63
N PRO A 98 -2.30 14.57 32.23
CA PRO A 98 -2.13 14.49 33.68
C PRO A 98 -3.31 15.20 34.36
N GLU A 99 -3.84 14.58 35.41
CA GLU A 99 -4.82 15.19 36.31
C GLU A 99 -4.16 16.42 37.00
N GLU A 100 -4.84 17.56 37.04
CA GLU A 100 -4.40 18.77 37.78
C GLU A 100 -4.47 18.58 39.31
#